data_AF-A0A2H5WRI8-F1
#
_entry.id   AF-A0A2H5WRI8-F1
#
_cell.length_a   1.000
_cell.length_b   1.000
_cell.length_c   1.000
_cell.angle_alpha   90.00
_cell.angle_beta   90.00
_cell.angle_gamma   90.00
#
_symmetry.space_group_name_H-M   'P 1'
#
loop_
_entity.id
_entity.type
_entity.pdbx_description
1 polymer ?
#
loop_
_entity_poly.entity_id
_entity_poly.type
_entity_poly.pdbx_seq_one_letter_code
_entity_poly.pdbx_strand_id
1 'polypeptide(L)'
;MTLAVERLSAEFAEYRRTTDQRIAELTLAVERLSAEFAEYRRTTDQRIAELTLAVERLSAEFAEYRRTTDQRIAELAEAQRRTEQQVAELTQVVGQLSAEFAEYRRTTDQRIAELTLAVERLSAEFAEYRRTTDQRIAELAEAQRRTEQQVAELTQVVGQLSAEFAEYRRTTDQRIAELTLAVERLSAEFAEYRRTTDQRIAELAEAQRRTEQQVAELTQVVGQLSAEFAEYRRTTDQRIAELTLAVERLSAEFAEYRRTTDQRIAELTLAVERLSAEFAEYRRTTDQRIAELAEAQRRTEEQVARLAEIVAQLCDEVKSLREWQRGEAGRREGERYERNLVKRAALLFMGGQGGATDNPLVQERLVRWLRPILGERILSPAEDPSLADIIWWKGDKVLIGEVSLKIDRHDVWRVLQWAQLLRDAGVDVTPFVAGTEWATPEAQQMAQENGVEWLMDSTPSPGLIAFRRLPDPATALEPPPAD
;
A
#
# COMPACT_ATOMS: atom_id res chain seq x y z
N MET A 1 136.83 -117.63 267.83
CA MET A 1 135.60 -116.88 267.47
C MET A 1 135.83 -115.83 266.38
N THR A 2 137.06 -115.43 266.07
CA THR A 2 137.33 -114.29 265.18
C THR A 2 137.19 -114.59 263.68
N LEU A 3 137.21 -115.87 263.27
CA LEU A 3 137.14 -116.31 261.87
C LEU A 3 135.76 -116.17 261.19
N ALA A 4 134.68 -115.88 261.91
CA ALA A 4 133.33 -115.80 261.33
C ALA A 4 133.01 -114.43 260.71
N VAL A 5 133.65 -113.35 261.17
CA VAL A 5 133.32 -111.97 260.77
C VAL A 5 133.95 -111.61 259.42
N GLU A 6 135.13 -112.14 259.12
CA GLU A 6 135.79 -111.86 257.83
C GLU A 6 135.04 -112.48 256.64
N ARG A 7 134.30 -113.57 256.85
CA ARG A 7 133.60 -114.27 255.75
C ARG A 7 132.34 -113.53 255.27
N LEU A 8 131.62 -112.89 256.18
CA LEU A 8 130.38 -112.15 255.86
C LEU A 8 130.66 -110.79 255.19
N SER A 9 131.80 -110.18 255.51
CA SER A 9 132.22 -108.93 254.86
C SER A 9 132.58 -109.13 253.39
N ALA A 10 133.06 -110.32 253.01
CA ALA A 10 133.44 -110.61 251.63
C ALA A 10 132.20 -110.78 250.73
N GLU A 11 131.19 -111.52 251.19
CA GLU A 11 129.95 -111.74 250.43
C GLU A 11 129.18 -110.44 250.15
N PHE A 12 129.17 -109.50 251.11
CA PHE A 12 128.47 -108.22 250.92
C PHE A 12 129.17 -107.31 249.90
N ALA A 13 130.51 -107.35 249.84
CA ALA A 13 131.26 -106.61 248.85
C ALA A 13 131.04 -107.17 247.43
N GLU A 14 130.88 -108.49 247.33
CA GLU A 14 130.63 -109.16 246.05
C GLU A 14 129.20 -108.89 245.52
N TYR A 15 128.20 -108.89 246.41
CA TYR A 15 126.82 -108.51 246.07
C TYR A 15 126.71 -107.05 245.62
N ARG A 16 127.44 -106.15 246.30
CA ARG A 16 127.46 -104.72 245.93
C ARG A 16 128.07 -104.51 244.55
N ARG A 17 129.17 -105.19 244.25
CA ARG A 17 129.83 -105.11 242.92
C ARG A 17 128.92 -105.57 241.79
N THR A 18 128.22 -106.69 241.96
CA THR A 18 127.33 -107.24 240.93
C THR A 18 126.09 -106.37 240.72
N THR A 19 125.58 -105.74 241.77
CA THR A 19 124.44 -104.81 241.66
C THR A 19 124.85 -103.53 240.93
N ASP A 20 126.00 -102.96 241.27
CA ASP A 20 126.53 -101.77 240.60
C ASP A 20 126.83 -102.04 239.11
N GLN A 21 127.30 -103.24 238.78
CA GLN A 21 127.51 -103.67 237.39
C GLN A 21 126.19 -103.72 236.60
N ARG A 22 125.12 -104.25 237.20
CA ARG A 22 123.80 -104.35 236.55
C ARG A 22 123.13 -103.00 236.36
N ILE A 23 123.33 -102.07 237.28
CA ILE A 23 122.87 -100.68 237.15
C ILE A 23 123.61 -99.97 236.01
N ALA A 24 124.92 -100.19 235.88
CA ALA A 24 125.70 -99.61 234.78
C ALA A 24 125.23 -100.13 233.41
N GLU A 25 124.96 -101.44 233.27
CA GLU A 25 124.44 -102.02 232.03
C GLU A 25 123.06 -101.48 231.65
N LEU A 26 122.14 -101.36 232.63
CA LEU A 26 120.82 -100.78 232.40
C LEU A 26 120.88 -99.29 232.01
N THR A 27 121.80 -98.55 232.63
CA THR A 27 122.01 -97.13 232.31
C THR A 27 122.46 -96.98 230.85
N LEU A 28 123.41 -97.82 230.42
CA LEU A 28 123.89 -97.86 229.04
C LEU A 28 122.80 -98.25 228.04
N ALA A 29 121.92 -99.19 228.40
CA ALA A 29 120.80 -99.58 227.55
C ALA A 29 119.79 -98.44 227.37
N VAL A 30 119.48 -97.69 228.44
CA VAL A 30 118.59 -96.53 228.39
C VAL A 30 119.19 -95.39 227.59
N GLU A 31 120.49 -95.13 227.72
CA GLU A 31 121.21 -94.15 226.90
C GLU A 31 121.21 -94.53 225.42
N ARG A 32 121.34 -95.81 225.11
CA ARG A 32 121.29 -96.30 223.73
C ARG A 32 119.91 -96.16 223.11
N LEU A 33 118.86 -96.51 223.87
CA LEU A 33 117.47 -96.42 223.41
C LEU A 33 117.01 -94.96 223.26
N SER A 34 117.48 -94.07 224.13
CA SER A 34 117.19 -92.64 224.01
C SER A 34 117.90 -92.00 222.80
N ALA A 35 119.10 -92.46 222.47
CA ALA A 35 119.80 -92.06 221.24
C ALA A 35 119.05 -92.51 219.98
N GLU A 36 118.58 -93.77 219.91
CA GLU A 36 117.77 -94.27 218.78
C GLU A 36 116.46 -93.49 218.64
N PHE A 37 115.78 -93.17 219.74
CA PHE A 37 114.56 -92.35 219.70
C PHE A 37 114.83 -90.93 219.21
N ALA A 38 115.96 -90.32 219.61
CA ALA A 38 116.35 -89.00 219.14
C ALA A 38 116.65 -88.99 217.63
N GLU A 39 117.27 -90.07 217.13
CA GLU A 39 117.53 -90.24 215.69
C GLU A 39 116.23 -90.43 214.90
N TYR A 40 115.32 -91.30 215.37
CA TYR A 40 114.01 -91.49 214.74
C TYR A 40 113.19 -90.19 214.71
N ARG A 41 113.20 -89.44 215.82
CA ARG A 41 112.53 -88.14 215.92
C ARG A 41 113.11 -87.15 214.93
N ARG A 42 114.45 -87.05 214.80
CA ARG A 42 115.10 -86.21 213.78
C ARG A 42 114.66 -86.57 212.36
N THR A 43 114.67 -87.84 211.99
CA THR A 43 114.25 -88.27 210.64
C THR A 43 112.77 -87.99 210.37
N THR A 44 111.93 -88.08 211.40
CA THR A 44 110.49 -87.78 211.27
C THR A 44 110.27 -86.28 211.09
N ASP A 45 110.93 -85.46 211.89
CA ASP A 45 110.88 -84.00 211.77
C ASP A 45 111.41 -83.55 210.39
N GLN A 46 112.44 -84.22 209.87
CA GLN A 46 113.00 -83.96 208.55
C GLN A 46 112.00 -84.29 207.43
N ARG A 47 111.31 -85.45 207.50
CA ARG A 47 110.23 -85.81 206.55
C ARG A 47 109.03 -84.87 206.63
N ILE A 48 108.66 -84.43 207.83
CA ILE A 48 107.58 -83.44 208.01
C ILE A 48 107.98 -82.13 207.32
N ALA A 49 109.20 -81.64 207.51
CA ALA A 49 109.69 -80.43 206.85
C ALA A 49 109.68 -80.55 205.31
N GLU A 50 110.11 -81.69 204.77
CA GLU A 50 110.07 -81.96 203.33
C GLU A 50 108.63 -81.96 202.78
N LEU A 51 107.68 -82.59 203.49
CA LEU A 51 106.27 -82.59 203.11
C LEU A 51 105.64 -81.20 203.20
N THR A 52 105.97 -80.40 204.23
CA THR A 52 105.51 -79.02 204.36
C THR A 52 105.97 -78.19 203.15
N LEU A 53 107.24 -78.29 202.77
CA LEU A 53 107.78 -77.63 201.58
C LEU A 53 107.10 -78.09 200.28
N ALA A 54 106.79 -79.38 200.15
CA ALA A 54 106.07 -79.91 198.99
C ALA A 54 104.64 -79.36 198.90
N VAL A 55 103.92 -79.29 200.02
CA VAL A 55 102.56 -78.71 200.10
C VAL A 55 102.58 -77.21 199.81
N GLU A 56 103.57 -76.47 200.32
CA GLU A 56 103.76 -75.06 200.01
C GLU A 56 104.04 -74.83 198.52
N ARG A 57 104.91 -75.65 197.91
CA ARG A 57 105.16 -75.62 196.46
C ARG A 57 103.91 -75.91 195.65
N LEU A 58 103.19 -76.97 195.98
CA LEU A 58 101.97 -77.35 195.26
C LEU A 58 100.90 -76.25 195.38
N SER A 59 100.77 -75.65 196.56
CA SER A 59 99.84 -74.55 196.80
C SER A 59 100.21 -73.31 195.99
N ALA A 60 101.51 -73.02 195.84
CA ALA A 60 102.00 -71.95 194.99
C ALA A 60 101.70 -72.22 193.50
N GLU A 61 101.95 -73.44 193.00
CA GLU A 61 101.60 -73.83 191.63
C GLU A 61 100.09 -73.75 191.35
N PHE A 62 99.25 -74.19 192.29
CA PHE A 62 97.79 -74.06 192.17
C PHE A 62 97.34 -72.60 192.16
N ALA A 63 97.95 -71.74 192.98
CA ALA A 63 97.66 -70.31 192.98
C ALA A 63 98.07 -69.65 191.65
N GLU A 64 99.18 -70.07 191.07
CA GLU A 64 99.63 -69.60 189.75
C GLU A 64 98.66 -70.06 188.65
N TYR A 65 98.32 -71.35 188.60
CA TYR A 65 97.37 -71.89 187.62
C TYR A 65 95.99 -71.22 187.71
N ARG A 66 95.52 -70.95 188.93
CA ARG A 66 94.27 -70.22 189.17
C ARG A 66 94.36 -68.80 188.64
N ARG A 67 95.46 -68.07 188.88
CA ARG A 67 95.68 -66.73 188.30
C ARG A 67 95.69 -66.76 186.78
N THR A 68 96.36 -67.74 186.16
CA THR A 68 96.39 -67.85 184.68
C THR A 68 95.01 -68.16 184.11
N THR A 69 94.23 -68.99 184.80
CA THR A 69 92.86 -69.32 184.39
C THR A 69 91.93 -68.11 184.53
N ASP A 70 91.99 -67.39 185.64
CA ASP A 70 91.24 -66.16 185.86
C ASP A 70 91.61 -65.09 184.81
N GLN A 71 92.90 -65.00 184.45
CA GLN A 71 93.37 -64.12 183.37
C GLN A 71 92.77 -64.53 182.01
N ARG A 72 92.79 -65.82 181.64
CA ARG A 72 92.18 -66.29 180.39
C ARG A 72 90.67 -66.08 180.34
N ILE A 73 89.98 -66.26 181.47
CA ILE A 73 88.54 -65.97 181.57
C ILE A 73 88.27 -64.48 181.37
N ALA A 74 89.10 -63.60 181.94
CA ALA A 74 88.99 -62.17 181.73
C ALA A 74 89.25 -61.78 180.26
N GLU A 75 90.29 -62.34 179.64
CA GLU A 75 90.60 -62.14 178.22
C GLU A 75 89.46 -62.63 177.30
N LEU A 76 88.86 -63.78 177.60
CA LEU A 76 87.69 -64.30 176.87
C LEU A 76 86.45 -63.44 177.08
N ALA A 77 86.20 -62.96 178.29
CA ALA A 77 85.07 -62.06 178.57
C ALA A 77 85.24 -60.72 177.83
N GLU A 78 86.47 -60.21 177.73
CA GLU A 78 86.77 -59.01 176.96
C GLU A 78 86.61 -59.25 175.45
N ALA A 79 87.10 -60.38 174.93
CA ALA A 79 86.90 -60.77 173.53
C ALA A 79 85.40 -60.97 173.20
N GLN A 80 84.64 -61.56 174.12
CA GLN A 80 83.20 -61.71 173.98
C GLN A 80 82.50 -60.35 173.95
N ARG A 81 82.84 -59.42 174.87
CA ARG A 81 82.30 -58.05 174.85
C ARG A 81 82.63 -57.30 173.56
N ARG A 82 83.86 -57.43 173.05
CA ARG A 82 84.25 -56.84 171.76
C ARG A 82 83.43 -57.42 170.61
N THR A 83 83.17 -58.72 170.62
CA THR A 83 82.35 -59.39 169.60
C THR A 83 80.89 -58.94 169.69
N GLU A 84 80.32 -58.89 170.90
CA GLU A 84 78.96 -58.40 171.13
C GLU A 84 78.81 -56.94 170.67
N GLN A 85 79.82 -56.10 170.92
CA GLN A 85 79.85 -54.73 170.42
C GLN A 85 79.91 -54.69 168.89
N GLN A 86 80.79 -55.47 168.25
CA GLN A 86 80.87 -55.55 166.78
C GLN A 86 79.56 -56.05 166.15
N VAL A 87 78.88 -57.01 166.78
CA VAL A 87 77.57 -57.50 166.33
C VAL A 87 76.50 -56.43 166.48
N ALA A 88 76.51 -55.65 167.56
CA ALA A 88 75.59 -54.53 167.73
C ALA A 88 75.83 -53.44 166.66
N GLU A 89 77.10 -53.08 166.40
CA GLU A 89 77.47 -52.13 165.36
C GLU A 89 77.06 -52.63 163.96
N LEU A 90 77.33 -53.89 163.63
CA LEU A 90 76.89 -54.50 162.37
C LEU A 90 75.36 -54.53 162.25
N THR A 91 74.63 -54.83 163.33
CA THR A 91 73.16 -54.83 163.34
C THR A 91 72.63 -53.42 163.06
N GLN A 92 73.26 -52.39 163.63
CA GLN A 92 72.90 -51.00 163.36
C GLN A 92 73.18 -50.61 161.90
N VAL A 93 74.34 -50.96 161.36
CA VAL A 93 74.70 -50.70 159.96
C VAL A 93 73.73 -51.43 159.02
N VAL A 94 73.41 -52.69 159.28
CA VAL A 94 72.43 -53.46 158.48
C VAL A 94 71.05 -52.82 158.58
N GLY A 95 70.64 -52.35 159.76
CA GLY A 95 69.37 -51.63 159.95
C GLY A 95 69.31 -50.32 159.16
N GLN A 96 70.39 -49.52 159.18
CA GLN A 96 70.52 -48.29 158.40
C GLN A 96 70.49 -48.56 156.90
N LEU A 97 71.30 -49.51 156.43
CA LEU A 97 71.36 -49.89 155.02
C LEU A 97 70.01 -50.44 154.53
N SER A 98 69.32 -51.23 155.35
CA SER A 98 67.98 -51.71 155.02
C SER A 98 66.96 -50.57 154.93
N ALA A 99 67.08 -49.55 155.78
CA ALA A 99 66.22 -48.36 155.71
C ALA A 99 66.50 -47.53 154.45
N GLU A 100 67.78 -47.30 154.13
CA GLU A 100 68.19 -46.65 152.88
C GLU A 100 67.70 -47.41 151.65
N PHE A 101 67.84 -48.74 151.62
CA PHE A 101 67.32 -49.57 150.52
C PHE A 101 65.79 -49.49 150.40
N ALA A 102 65.07 -49.44 151.51
CA ALA A 102 63.61 -49.27 151.50
C ALA A 102 63.21 -47.89 150.95
N GLU A 103 63.96 -46.84 151.27
CA GLU A 103 63.76 -45.49 150.74
C GLU A 103 64.07 -45.44 149.24
N TYR A 104 65.23 -45.94 148.80
CA TYR A 104 65.56 -46.05 147.38
C TYR A 104 64.51 -46.82 146.59
N ARG A 105 63.99 -47.93 147.15
CA ARG A 105 62.92 -48.71 146.53
C ARG A 105 61.64 -47.89 146.40
N ARG A 106 61.22 -47.17 147.46
CA ARG A 106 60.04 -46.28 147.39
C ARG A 106 60.20 -45.19 146.34
N THR A 107 61.35 -44.50 146.29
CA THR A 107 61.60 -43.47 145.28
C THR A 107 61.62 -44.05 143.87
N THR A 108 62.16 -45.26 143.71
CA THR A 108 62.17 -45.96 142.42
C THR A 108 60.75 -46.34 142.00
N ASP A 109 59.96 -46.91 142.91
CA ASP A 109 58.55 -47.24 142.67
C ASP A 109 57.72 -45.99 142.32
N GLN A 110 57.97 -44.86 142.99
CA GLN A 110 57.36 -43.57 142.67
C GLN A 110 57.74 -43.09 141.26
N ARG A 111 59.03 -43.11 140.91
CA ARG A 111 59.49 -42.73 139.56
C ARG A 111 58.92 -43.65 138.48
N ILE A 112 58.81 -44.95 138.75
CA ILE A 112 58.18 -45.91 137.84
C ILE A 112 56.69 -45.56 137.66
N ALA A 113 55.97 -45.24 138.73
CA ALA A 113 54.57 -44.83 138.64
C ALA A 113 54.40 -43.52 137.84
N GLU A 114 55.25 -42.52 138.07
CA GLU A 114 55.26 -41.26 137.32
C GLU A 114 55.55 -41.48 135.83
N LEU A 115 56.56 -42.30 135.51
CA LEU A 115 56.89 -42.67 134.13
C LEU A 115 55.75 -43.45 133.46
N THR A 116 55.09 -44.35 134.20
CA THR A 116 53.94 -45.11 133.67
C THR A 116 52.81 -44.15 133.29
N LEU A 117 52.45 -43.22 134.16
CA LEU A 117 51.44 -42.20 133.88
C LEU A 117 51.84 -41.28 132.71
N ALA A 118 53.12 -40.90 132.62
CA ALA A 118 53.62 -40.11 131.50
C ALA A 118 53.52 -40.86 130.16
N VAL A 119 53.85 -42.16 130.15
CA VAL A 119 53.71 -43.04 128.98
C VAL A 119 52.24 -43.21 128.59
N GLU A 120 51.34 -43.40 129.56
CA GLU A 120 49.89 -43.49 129.29
C GLU A 120 49.34 -42.20 128.69
N ARG A 121 49.71 -41.03 129.25
CA ARG A 121 49.32 -39.72 128.70
C ARG A 121 49.84 -39.52 127.28
N LEU A 122 51.12 -39.77 127.06
CA LEU A 122 51.73 -39.63 125.74
C LEU A 122 51.08 -40.59 124.73
N SER A 123 50.76 -41.82 125.15
CA SER A 123 50.06 -42.78 124.30
C SER A 123 48.65 -42.31 123.94
N ALA A 124 47.94 -41.69 124.89
CA ALA A 124 46.61 -41.12 124.66
C ALA A 124 46.68 -39.93 123.69
N GLU A 125 47.64 -39.01 123.88
CA GLU A 125 47.87 -37.89 122.95
C GLU A 125 48.21 -38.40 121.54
N PHE A 126 49.09 -39.40 121.42
CA PHE A 126 49.41 -40.00 120.11
C PHE A 126 48.18 -40.66 119.46
N ALA A 127 47.32 -41.31 120.24
CA ALA A 127 46.08 -41.89 119.71
C ALA A 127 45.12 -40.81 119.21
N GLU A 128 45.04 -39.67 119.90
CA GLU A 128 44.24 -38.52 119.48
C GLU A 128 44.81 -37.87 118.22
N TYR A 129 46.11 -37.56 118.19
CA TYR A 129 46.78 -37.05 116.99
C TYR A 129 46.59 -37.95 115.78
N ARG A 130 46.66 -39.28 115.98
CA ARG A 130 46.40 -40.25 114.92
C ARG A 130 44.96 -40.18 114.43
N ARG A 131 43.97 -40.14 115.33
CA ARG A 131 42.55 -39.97 114.95
C ARG A 131 42.31 -38.67 114.17
N THR A 132 42.86 -37.54 114.62
CA THR A 132 42.72 -36.27 113.90
C THR A 132 43.40 -36.32 112.54
N THR A 133 44.55 -36.99 112.44
CA THR A 133 45.27 -37.16 111.17
C THR A 133 44.47 -38.04 110.21
N ASP A 134 43.96 -39.17 110.68
CA ASP A 134 43.10 -40.07 109.91
C ASP A 134 41.84 -39.34 109.43
N GLN A 135 41.22 -38.50 110.28
CA GLN A 135 40.09 -37.67 109.91
C GLN A 135 40.45 -36.66 108.81
N ARG A 136 41.57 -35.92 108.96
CA ARG A 136 42.02 -34.97 107.93
C ARG A 136 42.35 -35.65 106.61
N ILE A 137 42.93 -36.85 106.65
CA ILE A 137 43.19 -37.65 105.45
C ILE A 137 41.88 -38.05 104.79
N ALA A 138 40.86 -38.46 105.56
CA ALA A 138 39.55 -38.79 105.02
C ALA A 138 38.86 -37.57 104.38
N GLU A 139 38.92 -36.41 105.04
CA GLU A 139 38.39 -35.14 104.53
C GLU A 139 39.10 -34.72 103.22
N LEU A 140 40.43 -34.84 103.17
CA LEU A 140 41.21 -34.57 101.95
C LEU A 140 40.89 -35.55 100.83
N ALA A 141 40.72 -36.85 101.13
CA ALA A 141 40.34 -37.85 100.14
C ALA A 141 38.94 -37.57 99.57
N GLU A 142 38.00 -37.13 100.40
CA GLU A 142 36.66 -36.74 99.95
C GLU A 142 36.70 -35.45 99.10
N ALA A 143 37.46 -34.44 99.52
CA ALA A 143 37.67 -33.23 98.75
C ALA A 143 38.31 -33.54 97.39
N GLN A 144 39.32 -34.41 97.37
CA GLN A 144 39.96 -34.87 96.14
C GLN A 144 38.96 -35.58 95.22
N ARG A 145 38.12 -36.49 95.74
CA ARG A 145 37.07 -37.16 94.94
C ARG A 145 36.07 -36.16 94.36
N ARG A 146 35.64 -35.15 95.13
CA ARG A 146 34.75 -34.09 94.64
C ARG A 146 35.40 -33.29 93.51
N THR A 147 36.68 -32.96 93.64
CA THR A 147 37.44 -32.27 92.59
C THR A 147 37.59 -33.15 91.34
N GLU A 148 37.94 -34.42 91.50
CA GLU A 148 38.03 -35.38 90.38
C GLU A 148 36.68 -35.51 89.64
N GLN A 149 35.57 -35.56 90.38
CA GLN A 149 34.23 -35.56 89.79
C GLN A 149 33.93 -34.27 89.02
N GLN A 150 34.20 -33.10 89.60
CA GLN A 150 34.02 -31.81 88.93
C GLN A 150 34.88 -31.68 87.66
N VAL A 151 36.12 -32.19 87.69
CA VAL A 151 37.00 -32.22 86.52
C VAL A 151 36.44 -33.15 85.44
N ALA A 152 35.90 -34.32 85.81
CA ALA A 152 35.26 -35.23 84.87
C ALA A 152 34.02 -34.59 84.20
N GLU A 153 33.15 -33.96 85.00
CA GLU A 153 31.97 -33.24 84.50
C GLU A 153 32.36 -32.09 83.56
N LEU A 154 33.34 -31.27 83.94
CA LEU A 154 33.86 -30.20 83.09
C LEU A 154 34.46 -30.74 81.79
N THR A 155 35.20 -31.85 81.84
CA THR A 155 35.78 -32.50 80.66
C THR A 155 34.68 -32.96 79.71
N GLN A 156 33.58 -33.52 80.24
CA GLN A 156 32.43 -33.91 79.44
C GLN A 156 31.74 -32.71 78.78
N VAL A 157 31.50 -31.64 79.53
CA VAL A 157 30.88 -30.41 79.00
C VAL A 157 31.75 -29.78 77.91
N VAL A 158 33.06 -29.70 78.13
CA VAL A 158 34.02 -29.21 77.12
C VAL A 158 34.01 -30.11 75.88
N GLY A 159 33.94 -31.43 76.06
CA GLY A 159 33.83 -32.39 74.95
C GLY A 159 32.54 -32.20 74.13
N GLN A 160 31.40 -32.02 74.81
CA GLN A 160 30.10 -31.77 74.16
C GLN A 160 30.10 -30.45 73.40
N LEU A 161 30.57 -29.37 74.03
CA LEU A 161 30.62 -28.05 73.42
C LEU A 161 31.57 -28.03 72.22
N SER A 162 32.71 -28.72 72.31
CA SER A 162 33.64 -28.89 71.18
C SER A 162 33.00 -29.64 70.01
N ALA A 163 32.21 -30.69 70.28
CA ALA A 163 31.47 -31.41 69.25
C ALA A 163 30.40 -30.53 68.58
N GLU A 164 29.64 -29.77 69.37
CA GLU A 164 28.64 -28.84 68.87
C GLU A 164 29.27 -27.73 68.01
N PHE A 165 30.41 -27.16 68.44
CA PHE A 165 31.16 -26.20 67.64
C PHE A 165 31.68 -26.80 66.34
N ALA A 166 32.13 -28.06 66.34
CA ALA A 166 32.56 -28.74 65.12
C ALA A 166 31.39 -28.95 64.14
N GLU A 167 30.20 -29.27 64.65
CA GLU A 167 28.99 -29.40 63.84
C GLU A 167 28.51 -28.06 63.27
N TYR A 168 28.49 -27.01 64.09
CA TYR A 168 28.17 -25.65 63.65
C TYR A 168 29.15 -25.18 62.55
N ARG A 169 30.45 -25.45 62.74
CA ARG A 169 31.48 -25.13 61.75
C ARG A 169 31.26 -25.90 60.45
N ARG A 170 31.00 -27.21 60.50
CA ARG A 170 30.66 -28.01 59.29
C ARG A 170 29.44 -27.46 58.56
N THR A 171 28.38 -27.12 59.30
CA THR A 171 27.16 -26.55 58.72
C THR A 171 27.43 -25.20 58.07
N THR A 172 28.27 -24.38 58.70
CA THR A 172 28.69 -23.08 58.18
C THR A 172 29.54 -23.24 56.92
N ASP A 173 30.52 -24.13 56.94
CA ASP A 173 31.38 -24.43 55.79
C ASP A 173 30.54 -24.97 54.61
N GLN A 174 29.54 -25.82 54.88
CA GLN A 174 28.61 -26.30 53.87
C GLN A 174 27.77 -25.16 53.27
N ARG A 175 27.18 -24.29 54.11
CA ARG A 175 26.41 -23.13 53.61
C ARG A 175 27.28 -22.17 52.79
N ILE A 176 28.53 -21.97 53.20
CA ILE A 176 29.49 -21.16 52.44
C ILE A 176 29.72 -21.82 51.07
N ALA A 177 29.97 -23.13 51.01
CA ALA A 177 30.17 -23.84 49.74
C ALA A 177 28.93 -23.76 48.83
N GLU A 178 27.73 -23.93 49.37
CA GLU A 178 26.47 -23.79 48.64
C GLU A 178 26.28 -22.37 48.08
N LEU A 179 26.58 -21.34 48.89
CA LEU A 179 26.52 -19.94 48.47
C LEU A 179 27.58 -19.63 47.40
N THR A 180 28.80 -20.15 47.52
CA THR A 180 29.84 -20.00 46.49
C THR A 180 29.37 -20.55 45.16
N LEU A 181 28.83 -21.78 45.14
CA LEU A 181 28.30 -22.38 43.91
C LEU A 181 27.10 -21.60 43.34
N ALA A 182 26.23 -21.06 44.20
CA ALA A 182 25.11 -20.23 43.75
C ALA A 182 25.61 -18.93 43.10
N VAL A 183 26.62 -18.27 43.68
CA VAL A 183 27.25 -17.07 43.12
C VAL A 183 27.94 -17.36 41.78
N GLU A 184 28.65 -18.48 41.67
CA GLU A 184 29.28 -18.90 40.41
C GLU A 184 28.24 -19.16 39.30
N ARG A 185 27.14 -19.85 39.62
CA ARG A 185 26.03 -20.08 38.68
C ARG A 185 25.40 -18.78 38.22
N LEU A 186 25.05 -17.90 39.15
CA LEU A 186 24.45 -16.61 38.84
C LEU A 186 25.39 -15.75 37.98
N SER A 187 26.69 -15.77 38.29
CA SER A 187 27.71 -15.06 37.50
C SER A 187 27.81 -15.60 36.07
N ALA A 188 27.74 -16.92 35.89
CA ALA A 188 27.72 -17.56 34.58
C ALA A 188 26.46 -17.18 33.78
N GLU A 189 25.28 -17.24 34.40
CA GLU A 189 24.01 -16.82 33.78
C GLU A 189 24.05 -15.35 33.37
N PHE A 190 24.57 -14.46 34.22
CA PHE A 190 24.74 -13.04 33.89
C PHE A 190 25.70 -12.83 32.72
N ALA A 191 26.79 -13.60 32.65
CA ALA A 191 27.73 -13.53 31.53
C ALA A 191 27.08 -13.98 30.21
N GLU A 192 26.26 -15.02 30.24
CA GLU A 192 25.50 -15.50 29.08
C GLU A 192 24.42 -14.50 28.65
N TYR A 193 23.69 -13.91 29.60
CA TYR A 193 22.71 -12.88 29.33
C TYR A 193 23.35 -11.62 28.71
N ARG A 194 24.53 -11.20 29.20
CA ARG A 194 25.31 -10.12 28.58
C ARG A 194 25.72 -10.48 27.16
N ARG A 195 26.28 -11.66 26.91
CA ARG A 195 26.64 -12.11 25.54
C ARG A 195 25.44 -12.08 24.60
N THR A 196 24.30 -12.59 25.05
CA THR A 196 23.06 -12.61 24.24
C THR A 196 22.58 -11.19 23.95
N THR A 197 22.67 -10.29 24.93
CA THR A 197 22.29 -8.89 24.79
C THR A 197 23.24 -8.16 23.83
N ASP A 198 24.55 -8.35 23.98
CA ASP A 198 25.58 -7.78 23.09
C ASP A 198 25.39 -8.29 21.65
N GLN A 199 25.06 -9.56 21.47
CA GLN A 199 24.74 -10.14 20.16
C GLN A 199 23.49 -9.49 19.56
N ARG A 200 22.39 -9.36 20.30
CA ARG A 200 21.17 -8.69 19.82
C ARG A 200 21.41 -7.23 19.46
N ILE A 201 22.24 -6.52 20.23
CA ILE A 201 22.63 -5.14 19.93
C ILE A 201 23.43 -5.09 18.62
N ALA A 202 24.36 -6.03 18.41
CA ALA A 202 25.11 -6.12 17.16
C ALA A 202 24.20 -6.41 15.95
N GLU A 203 23.25 -7.35 16.09
CA GLU A 203 22.25 -7.67 15.06
C GLU A 203 21.36 -6.45 14.73
N LEU A 204 20.91 -5.73 15.74
CA LEU A 204 20.14 -4.48 15.55
C LEU A 204 20.97 -3.39 14.86
N ALA A 205 22.23 -3.23 15.23
CA ALA A 205 23.13 -2.27 14.59
C ALA A 205 23.37 -2.62 13.11
N GLU A 206 23.49 -3.91 12.78
CA GLU A 206 23.62 -4.34 11.38
C GLU A 206 22.32 -4.14 10.60
N ALA A 207 21.17 -4.47 11.18
CA ALA A 207 19.87 -4.22 10.58
C ALA A 207 19.63 -2.72 10.34
N GLN A 208 20.02 -1.88 11.30
CA GLN A 208 19.99 -0.43 11.16
C GLN A 208 20.89 0.04 10.01
N ARG A 209 22.14 -0.41 9.93
CA ARG A 209 23.04 -0.08 8.80
C ARG A 209 22.47 -0.49 7.45
N ARG A 210 21.88 -1.69 7.34
CA ARG A 210 21.21 -2.13 6.09
C ARG A 210 20.05 -1.22 5.72
N THR A 211 19.26 -0.80 6.71
CA THR A 211 18.13 0.12 6.50
C THR A 211 18.63 1.50 6.06
N GLU A 212 19.65 2.05 6.73
CA GLU A 212 20.29 3.31 6.36
C GLU A 212 20.83 3.28 4.93
N GLN A 213 21.46 2.17 4.53
CA GLN A 213 21.93 1.96 3.17
C GLN A 213 20.77 1.94 2.16
N GLN A 214 19.70 1.19 2.45
CA GLN A 214 18.51 1.15 1.58
C GLN A 214 17.86 2.53 1.44
N VAL A 215 17.79 3.31 2.51
CA VAL A 215 17.28 4.69 2.48
C VAL A 215 18.18 5.59 1.63
N ALA A 216 19.50 5.45 1.72
CA ALA A 216 20.44 6.20 0.90
C ALA A 216 20.29 5.84 -0.60
N GLU A 217 20.19 4.56 -0.93
CA GLU A 217 19.94 4.08 -2.29
C GLU A 217 18.61 4.59 -2.83
N LEU A 218 17.52 4.50 -2.05
CA LEU A 218 16.22 5.06 -2.43
C LEU A 218 16.28 6.57 -2.65
N THR A 219 16.98 7.29 -1.77
CA THR A 219 17.17 8.74 -1.91
C THR A 219 17.90 9.08 -3.21
N GLN A 220 18.91 8.30 -3.58
CA GLN A 220 19.62 8.47 -4.84
C GLN A 220 18.71 8.20 -6.05
N VAL A 221 17.94 7.10 -6.02
CA VAL A 221 16.98 6.76 -7.10
C VAL A 221 15.92 7.85 -7.24
N VAL A 222 15.35 8.33 -6.14
CA VAL A 222 14.39 9.44 -6.15
C VAL A 222 15.02 10.72 -6.70
N GLY A 223 16.27 11.02 -6.33
CA GLY A 223 17.02 12.15 -6.87
C GLY A 223 17.25 12.05 -8.38
N GLN A 224 17.64 10.87 -8.88
CA GLN A 224 17.82 10.60 -10.30
C GLN A 224 16.50 10.74 -11.08
N LEU A 225 15.43 10.09 -10.59
CA LEU A 225 14.12 10.16 -11.23
C LEU A 225 13.58 11.59 -11.24
N SER A 226 13.79 12.35 -10.16
CA SER A 226 13.43 13.77 -10.10
C SER A 226 14.18 14.60 -11.15
N ALA A 227 15.47 14.33 -11.36
CA ALA A 227 16.27 14.98 -12.38
C ALA A 227 15.79 14.61 -13.80
N GLU A 228 15.52 13.34 -14.08
CA GLU A 228 14.93 12.89 -15.36
C GLU A 228 13.57 13.54 -15.61
N PHE A 229 12.69 13.60 -14.60
CA PHE A 229 11.40 14.29 -14.72
C PHE A 229 11.56 15.78 -15.03
N ALA A 230 12.54 16.45 -14.41
CA ALA A 230 12.82 17.84 -14.68
C ALA A 230 13.33 18.05 -16.11
N GLU A 231 14.18 17.13 -16.62
CA GLU A 231 14.64 17.14 -17.99
C GLU A 231 13.51 16.90 -18.99
N TYR A 232 12.69 15.86 -18.77
CA TYR A 232 11.53 15.57 -19.60
C TYR A 232 10.54 16.75 -19.64
N ARG A 233 10.32 17.41 -18.50
CA ARG A 233 9.54 18.66 -18.43
C ARG A 233 10.15 19.75 -19.29
N ARG A 234 11.45 20.03 -19.16
CA ARG A 234 12.15 21.02 -19.99
C ARG A 234 12.01 20.71 -21.48
N THR A 235 12.22 19.46 -21.90
CA THR A 235 12.06 19.07 -23.31
C THR A 235 10.62 19.22 -23.79
N THR A 236 9.64 18.93 -22.93
CA THR A 236 8.21 19.11 -23.24
C THR A 236 7.87 20.59 -23.36
N ASP A 237 8.32 21.42 -22.43
CA ASP A 237 8.13 22.88 -22.45
C ASP A 237 8.78 23.49 -23.71
N GLN A 238 9.97 23.01 -24.08
CA GLN A 238 10.63 23.40 -25.34
C GLN A 238 9.80 23.02 -26.57
N ARG A 239 9.32 21.77 -26.66
CA ARG A 239 8.45 21.33 -27.77
C ARG A 239 7.15 22.13 -27.85
N ILE A 240 6.55 22.45 -26.71
CA ILE A 240 5.36 23.30 -26.66
C ILE A 240 5.69 24.70 -27.18
N ALA A 241 6.82 25.29 -26.79
CA ALA A 241 7.26 26.59 -27.30
C ALA A 241 7.51 26.56 -28.82
N GLU A 242 8.18 25.52 -29.32
CA GLU A 242 8.40 25.32 -30.77
C GLU A 242 7.09 25.18 -31.54
N LEU A 243 6.16 24.36 -31.04
CA LEU A 243 4.83 24.20 -31.64
C LEU A 243 4.02 25.50 -31.60
N THR A 244 4.12 26.26 -30.50
CA THR A 244 3.46 27.58 -30.38
C THR A 244 3.97 28.52 -31.46
N LEU A 245 5.29 28.64 -31.63
CA LEU A 245 5.89 29.44 -32.69
C LEU A 245 5.51 28.94 -34.10
N ALA A 246 5.43 27.63 -34.31
CA ALA A 246 5.00 27.06 -35.58
C ALA A 246 3.53 27.40 -35.90
N VAL A 247 2.65 27.33 -34.91
CA VAL A 247 1.23 27.72 -35.04
C VAL A 247 1.10 29.21 -35.32
N GLU A 248 1.86 30.07 -34.64
CA GLU A 248 1.88 31.51 -34.90
C GLU A 248 2.34 31.82 -36.33
N ARG A 249 3.42 31.17 -36.80
CA ARG A 249 3.90 31.30 -38.17
C ARG A 249 2.86 30.88 -39.19
N LEU A 250 2.28 29.68 -39.03
CA LEU A 250 1.26 29.18 -39.95
C LEU A 250 0.02 30.07 -39.95
N SER A 251 -0.37 30.60 -38.79
CA SER A 251 -1.48 31.55 -38.68
C SER A 251 -1.19 32.85 -39.42
N ALA A 252 0.04 33.35 -39.35
CA ALA A 252 0.49 34.52 -40.10
C ALA A 252 0.48 34.27 -41.62
N GLU A 253 1.01 33.13 -42.07
CA GLU A 253 0.96 32.70 -43.48
C GLU A 253 -0.47 32.57 -43.99
N PHE A 254 -1.37 31.96 -43.21
CA PHE A 254 -2.79 31.88 -43.56
C PHE A 254 -3.45 33.25 -43.65
N ALA A 255 -3.11 34.18 -42.74
CA ALA A 255 -3.62 35.54 -42.78
C ALA A 255 -3.13 36.28 -44.03
N GLU A 256 -1.88 36.08 -44.43
CA GLU A 256 -1.32 36.62 -45.67
C GLU A 256 -2.00 36.02 -46.90
N TYR A 257 -2.13 34.69 -46.98
CA TYR A 257 -2.83 34.01 -48.07
C TYR A 257 -4.29 34.47 -48.19
N ARG A 258 -4.99 34.65 -47.06
CA ARG A 258 -6.34 35.24 -47.04
C ARG A 258 -6.34 36.66 -47.60
N ARG A 259 -5.44 37.53 -47.15
CA ARG A 259 -5.32 38.90 -47.70
C ARG A 259 -5.07 38.89 -49.20
N THR A 260 -4.16 38.06 -49.71
CA THR A 260 -3.90 37.96 -51.15
C THR A 260 -5.11 37.42 -51.91
N THR A 261 -5.84 36.48 -51.32
CA THR A 261 -7.07 35.93 -51.92
C THR A 261 -8.17 36.99 -51.95
N ASP A 262 -8.38 37.72 -50.86
CA ASP A 262 -9.35 38.81 -50.77
C ASP A 262 -9.02 39.92 -51.77
N GLN A 263 -7.73 40.26 -51.94
CA GLN A 263 -7.25 41.18 -52.97
C GLN A 263 -7.57 40.68 -54.38
N ARG A 264 -7.27 39.42 -54.70
CA ARG A 264 -7.61 38.83 -56.00
C ARG A 264 -9.11 38.81 -56.26
N ILE A 265 -9.92 38.52 -55.24
CA ILE A 265 -11.39 38.57 -55.35
C ILE A 265 -11.85 40.01 -55.63
N ALA A 266 -11.28 41.00 -54.96
CA ALA A 266 -11.59 42.41 -55.22
C ALA A 266 -11.19 42.84 -56.64
N GLU A 267 -10.01 42.46 -57.11
CA GLU A 267 -9.55 42.70 -58.49
C GLU A 267 -10.47 42.04 -59.52
N LEU A 268 -10.84 40.77 -59.31
CA LEU A 268 -11.78 40.06 -60.18
C LEU A 268 -13.17 40.70 -60.16
N THR A 269 -13.63 41.17 -59.00
CA THR A 269 -14.92 41.86 -58.87
C THR A 269 -14.92 43.15 -59.70
N LEU A 270 -13.87 43.96 -59.58
CA LEU A 270 -13.70 45.17 -60.40
C LEU A 270 -13.59 44.84 -61.90
N ALA A 271 -12.90 43.75 -62.27
CA ALA A 271 -12.81 43.31 -63.65
C ALA A 271 -14.18 42.87 -64.20
N VAL A 272 -14.97 42.14 -63.42
CA VAL A 272 -16.35 41.75 -63.78
C VAL A 272 -17.25 42.97 -63.90
N GLU A 273 -17.17 43.92 -62.97
CA GLU A 273 -17.92 45.19 -63.06
C GLU A 273 -17.57 45.96 -64.33
N ARG A 274 -16.27 46.12 -64.64
CA ARG A 274 -15.81 46.74 -65.90
C ARG A 274 -16.33 46.03 -67.13
N LEU A 275 -16.18 44.70 -67.19
CA LEU A 275 -16.66 43.90 -68.32
C LEU A 275 -18.19 44.03 -68.46
N SER A 276 -18.93 44.05 -67.36
CA SER A 276 -20.38 44.23 -67.38
C SER A 276 -20.80 45.62 -67.88
N ALA A 277 -20.03 46.66 -67.53
CA ALA A 277 -20.23 48.01 -68.03
C ALA A 277 -19.94 48.10 -69.54
N GLU A 278 -18.84 47.50 -70.00
CA GLU A 278 -18.52 47.38 -71.43
C GLU A 278 -19.59 46.59 -72.19
N PHE A 279 -20.08 45.48 -71.64
CA PHE A 279 -21.20 44.72 -72.23
C PHE A 279 -22.48 45.54 -72.27
N ALA A 280 -22.78 46.34 -71.24
CA ALA A 280 -23.94 47.22 -71.23
C ALA A 280 -23.81 48.33 -72.28
N GLU A 281 -22.60 48.88 -72.48
CA GLU A 281 -22.31 49.86 -73.53
C GLU A 281 -22.43 49.22 -74.91
N TYR A 282 -21.83 48.04 -75.13
CA TYR A 282 -21.94 47.30 -76.38
C TYR A 282 -23.39 46.95 -76.70
N ARG A 283 -24.20 46.57 -75.69
CA ARG A 283 -25.65 46.38 -75.82
C ARG A 283 -26.34 47.68 -76.21
N ARG A 284 -26.06 48.81 -75.56
CA ARG A 284 -26.62 50.11 -75.94
C ARG A 284 -26.27 50.49 -77.37
N THR A 285 -25.02 50.32 -77.80
CA THR A 285 -24.60 50.59 -79.18
C THR A 285 -25.29 49.65 -80.16
N THR A 286 -25.47 48.38 -79.79
CA THR A 286 -26.18 47.40 -80.63
C THR A 286 -27.67 47.73 -80.72
N ASP A 287 -28.33 48.05 -79.60
CA ASP A 287 -29.72 48.49 -79.56
C ASP A 287 -29.91 49.78 -80.37
N GLN A 288 -28.96 50.72 -80.31
CA GLN A 288 -28.96 51.92 -81.14
C GLN A 288 -28.81 51.60 -82.63
N ARG A 289 -27.88 50.70 -83.01
CA ARG A 289 -27.76 50.24 -84.41
C ARG A 289 -29.01 49.51 -84.90
N ILE A 290 -29.65 48.73 -84.03
CA ILE A 290 -30.93 48.08 -84.34
C ILE A 290 -32.03 49.13 -84.53
N ALA A 291 -32.09 50.17 -83.71
CA ALA A 291 -33.03 51.27 -83.87
C ALA A 291 -32.78 52.07 -85.16
N GLU A 292 -31.52 52.36 -85.49
CA GLU A 292 -31.12 53.00 -86.76
C GLU A 292 -31.47 52.13 -87.96
N LEU A 293 -31.25 50.81 -87.87
CA LEU A 293 -31.67 49.85 -88.91
C LEU A 293 -33.18 49.73 -89.02
N ALA A 294 -33.93 49.75 -87.91
CA ALA A 294 -35.38 49.75 -87.91
C ALA A 294 -35.94 51.04 -88.53
N GLU A 295 -35.30 52.19 -88.29
CA GLU A 295 -35.68 53.45 -88.91
C GLU A 295 -35.28 53.51 -90.38
N ALA A 296 -34.12 53.00 -90.75
CA ALA A 296 -33.74 52.82 -92.15
C ALA A 296 -34.73 51.88 -92.86
N GLN A 297 -35.10 50.77 -92.21
CA GLN A 297 -36.09 49.82 -92.70
C GLN A 297 -37.44 50.49 -92.90
N ARG A 298 -37.92 51.27 -91.90
CA ARG A 298 -39.16 52.06 -92.00
C ARG A 298 -39.11 53.08 -93.14
N ARG A 299 -37.97 53.76 -93.35
CA ARG A 299 -37.77 54.67 -94.49
C ARG A 299 -37.81 53.93 -95.82
N THR A 300 -37.20 52.76 -95.93
CA THR A 300 -37.32 51.92 -97.13
C THR A 300 -38.74 51.41 -97.32
N GLU A 301 -39.45 51.01 -96.27
CA GLU A 301 -40.86 50.61 -96.35
C GLU A 301 -41.75 51.77 -96.81
N GLU A 302 -41.51 52.99 -96.33
CA GLU A 302 -42.19 54.20 -96.81
C GLU A 302 -41.81 54.57 -98.25
N GLN A 303 -40.55 54.35 -98.66
CA GLN A 303 -40.12 54.53 -100.05
C GLN A 303 -40.73 53.46 -100.96
N VAL A 304 -40.82 52.22 -100.51
CA VAL A 304 -41.48 51.10 -101.21
C VAL A 304 -42.98 51.32 -101.27
N ALA A 305 -43.62 51.85 -100.23
CA ALA A 305 -45.04 52.24 -100.26
C ALA A 305 -45.28 53.37 -101.26
N ARG A 306 -44.43 54.41 -101.26
CA ARG A 306 -44.47 55.48 -102.27
C ARG A 306 -44.20 54.97 -103.68
N LEU A 307 -43.24 54.08 -103.86
CA LEU A 307 -42.96 53.42 -105.14
C LEU A 307 -44.12 52.53 -105.57
N ALA A 308 -44.76 51.81 -104.65
CA ALA A 308 -45.94 50.99 -104.93
C ALA A 308 -47.13 51.85 -105.33
N GLU A 309 -47.30 53.03 -104.72
CA GLU A 309 -48.33 54.01 -105.09
C GLU A 309 -48.05 54.63 -106.46
N ILE A 310 -46.80 54.98 -106.76
CA ILE A 310 -46.38 55.46 -108.08
C ILE A 310 -46.53 54.35 -109.14
N VAL A 311 -46.19 53.10 -108.82
CA VAL A 311 -46.36 51.94 -109.72
C VAL A 311 -47.85 51.62 -109.91
N ALA A 312 -48.70 51.77 -108.88
CA ALA A 312 -50.14 51.63 -109.02
C ALA A 312 -50.72 52.70 -109.94
N GLN A 313 -50.30 53.97 -109.77
CA GLN A 313 -50.68 55.07 -110.66
C GLN A 313 -50.18 54.86 -112.10
N LEU A 314 -48.93 54.41 -112.29
CA LEU A 314 -48.39 54.04 -113.61
C LEU A 314 -49.09 52.81 -114.21
N CYS A 315 -49.50 51.83 -113.40
CA CYS A 315 -50.26 50.67 -113.85
C CYS A 315 -51.67 51.07 -114.32
N ASP A 316 -52.31 52.02 -113.64
CA ASP A 316 -53.60 52.56 -114.06
C ASP A 316 -53.49 53.43 -115.31
N GLU A 317 -52.44 54.25 -115.45
CA GLU A 317 -52.18 55.03 -116.67
C GLU A 317 -51.80 54.12 -117.87
N VAL A 318 -51.02 53.06 -117.66
CA VAL A 318 -50.66 52.09 -118.72
C VAL A 318 -51.83 51.16 -119.08
N LYS A 319 -52.72 50.80 -118.14
CA LYS A 319 -53.98 50.12 -118.46
C LYS A 319 -54.88 51.01 -119.31
N SER A 320 -55.03 52.28 -118.91
CA SER A 320 -55.86 53.26 -119.64
C SER A 320 -55.35 53.50 -121.07
N LEU A 321 -54.02 53.56 -121.29
CA LEU A 321 -53.41 53.70 -122.61
C LEU A 321 -53.47 52.43 -123.48
N ARG A 322 -53.35 51.23 -122.88
CA ARG A 322 -53.50 49.96 -123.63
C ARG A 322 -54.94 49.64 -123.99
N GLU A 323 -55.90 50.00 -123.15
CA GLU A 323 -57.33 49.84 -123.42
C GLU A 323 -57.80 50.82 -124.51
N TRP A 324 -57.29 52.05 -124.52
CA TRP A 324 -57.52 53.01 -125.59
C TRP A 324 -56.92 52.56 -126.95
N GLN A 325 -55.67 52.08 -126.97
CA GLN A 325 -55.02 51.66 -128.23
C GLN A 325 -55.62 50.37 -128.84
N ARG A 326 -56.11 49.44 -128.01
CA ARG A 326 -56.74 48.19 -128.47
C ARG A 326 -58.19 48.41 -128.92
N GLY A 327 -58.89 49.40 -128.35
CA GLY A 327 -60.24 49.80 -128.78
C GLY A 327 -60.28 50.55 -130.11
N GLU A 328 -59.29 51.39 -130.42
CA GLU A 328 -59.26 52.19 -131.66
C GLU A 328 -58.96 51.37 -132.93
N ALA A 329 -58.20 50.26 -132.79
CA ALA A 329 -57.90 49.36 -133.90
C ALA A 329 -59.11 48.51 -134.32
N GLY A 330 -59.90 48.00 -133.36
CA GLY A 330 -61.12 47.22 -133.64
C GLY A 330 -62.27 48.06 -134.21
N ARG A 331 -62.44 49.31 -133.75
CA ARG A 331 -63.53 50.19 -134.23
C ARG A 331 -63.42 50.49 -135.75
N ARG A 332 -62.19 50.68 -136.25
CA ARG A 332 -61.92 50.96 -137.68
C ARG A 332 -62.06 49.75 -138.60
N GLU A 333 -62.13 48.55 -138.06
CA GLU A 333 -62.35 47.31 -138.82
C GLU A 333 -63.85 47.05 -138.99
N GLY A 334 -64.64 47.29 -137.92
CA GLY A 334 -66.11 47.22 -137.95
C GLY A 334 -66.76 48.22 -138.93
N GLU A 335 -66.38 49.51 -138.86
CA GLU A 335 -66.92 50.54 -139.77
C GLU A 335 -66.64 50.25 -141.26
N ARG A 336 -65.55 49.55 -141.58
CA ARG A 336 -65.23 49.17 -142.97
C ARG A 336 -66.08 48.00 -143.47
N TYR A 337 -66.45 47.09 -142.58
CA TYR A 337 -67.28 45.94 -142.90
C TYR A 337 -68.73 46.37 -143.21
N GLU A 338 -69.31 47.19 -142.35
CA GLU A 338 -70.66 47.77 -142.51
C GLU A 338 -70.78 48.55 -143.83
N ARG A 339 -69.86 49.50 -144.08
CA ARG A 339 -69.88 50.34 -145.29
C ARG A 339 -69.76 49.53 -146.59
N ASN A 340 -69.03 48.41 -146.58
CA ASN A 340 -68.89 47.53 -147.73
C ASN A 340 -70.14 46.68 -147.98
N LEU A 341 -70.83 46.26 -146.91
CA LEU A 341 -72.06 45.49 -147.04
C LEU A 341 -73.19 46.33 -147.63
N VAL A 342 -73.39 47.55 -147.12
CA VAL A 342 -74.40 48.49 -147.64
C VAL A 342 -74.15 48.82 -149.12
N LYS A 343 -72.90 49.09 -149.51
CA LYS A 343 -72.54 49.36 -150.92
C LYS A 343 -72.85 48.20 -151.87
N ARG A 344 -72.79 46.96 -151.39
CA ARG A 344 -73.04 45.76 -152.19
C ARG A 344 -74.46 45.23 -152.08
N ALA A 345 -75.31 45.86 -151.26
CA ALA A 345 -76.65 45.36 -150.96
C ALA A 345 -77.49 45.09 -152.22
N ALA A 346 -77.44 45.94 -153.24
CA ALA A 346 -78.16 45.69 -154.51
C ALA A 346 -77.72 44.39 -155.21
N LEU A 347 -76.44 44.04 -155.13
CA LEU A 347 -75.90 42.77 -155.66
C LEU A 347 -76.19 41.59 -154.70
N LEU A 348 -76.13 41.83 -153.38
CA LEU A 348 -76.37 40.81 -152.36
C LEU A 348 -77.85 40.43 -152.24
N PHE A 349 -78.77 41.34 -152.54
CA PHE A 349 -80.20 41.06 -152.53
C PHE A 349 -80.78 40.83 -153.93
N MET A 350 -79.93 40.86 -154.97
CA MET A 350 -80.28 40.63 -156.37
C MET A 350 -81.39 41.57 -156.86
N GLY A 351 -81.19 42.88 -156.68
CA GLY A 351 -82.16 43.93 -157.04
C GLY A 351 -82.92 44.51 -155.83
N GLY A 352 -83.97 45.26 -156.11
CA GLY A 352 -84.73 46.03 -155.13
C GLY A 352 -84.15 47.42 -154.84
N GLN A 353 -84.75 48.11 -153.88
CA GLN A 353 -84.41 49.48 -153.51
C GLN A 353 -84.17 49.57 -152.00
N GLY A 354 -83.23 50.40 -151.58
CA GLY A 354 -82.90 50.57 -150.17
C GLY A 354 -81.53 51.18 -149.96
N GLY A 355 -81.02 51.07 -148.73
CA GLY A 355 -79.71 51.58 -148.33
C GLY A 355 -79.58 51.69 -146.81
N ALA A 356 -78.49 52.33 -146.38
CA ALA A 356 -78.37 52.78 -144.99
C ALA A 356 -79.49 53.77 -144.65
N THR A 357 -79.87 53.83 -143.39
CA THR A 357 -80.98 54.66 -142.91
C THR A 357 -80.69 56.15 -142.89
N ASP A 358 -79.46 56.57 -143.17
CA ASP A 358 -79.09 57.96 -143.47
C ASP A 358 -79.33 58.34 -144.94
N ASN A 359 -79.66 57.38 -145.80
CA ASN A 359 -80.03 57.62 -147.20
C ASN A 359 -81.41 58.30 -147.27
N PRO A 360 -81.54 59.46 -147.92
CA PRO A 360 -82.80 60.21 -147.99
C PRO A 360 -83.99 59.38 -148.51
N LEU A 361 -83.76 58.44 -149.44
CA LEU A 361 -84.81 57.56 -149.98
C LEU A 361 -85.35 56.60 -148.91
N VAL A 362 -84.47 56.06 -148.07
CA VAL A 362 -84.83 55.16 -146.97
C VAL A 362 -85.52 55.93 -145.86
N GLN A 363 -85.03 57.12 -145.51
CA GLN A 363 -85.65 57.99 -144.49
C GLN A 363 -87.06 58.39 -144.86
N GLU A 364 -87.29 58.85 -146.09
CA GLU A 364 -88.63 59.25 -146.53
C GLU A 364 -89.61 58.06 -146.47
N ARG A 365 -89.13 56.87 -146.86
CA ARG A 365 -89.91 55.63 -146.80
C ARG A 365 -90.23 55.23 -145.36
N LEU A 366 -89.25 55.29 -144.47
CA LEU A 366 -89.39 54.95 -143.06
C LEU A 366 -90.39 55.88 -142.34
N VAL A 367 -90.25 57.19 -142.55
CA VAL A 367 -91.17 58.19 -142.00
C VAL A 367 -92.60 57.90 -142.47
N ARG A 368 -92.78 57.53 -143.74
CA ARG A 368 -94.11 57.19 -144.28
C ARG A 368 -94.71 55.95 -143.61
N TRP A 369 -93.91 54.91 -143.36
CA TRP A 369 -94.36 53.69 -142.67
C TRP A 369 -94.69 53.95 -141.21
N LEU A 370 -93.88 54.74 -140.51
CA LEU A 370 -94.04 54.93 -139.07
C LEU A 370 -95.07 56.02 -138.71
N ARG A 371 -95.37 56.97 -139.61
CA ARG A 371 -96.34 58.07 -139.39
C ARG A 371 -97.71 57.63 -138.81
N PRO A 372 -98.32 56.51 -139.26
CA PRO A 372 -99.61 56.06 -138.75
C PRO A 372 -99.58 55.63 -137.28
N ILE A 373 -98.45 55.12 -136.79
CA ILE A 373 -98.33 54.62 -135.41
C ILE A 373 -97.71 55.67 -134.47
N LEU A 374 -96.82 56.52 -134.98
CA LEU A 374 -96.00 57.36 -134.10
C LEU A 374 -96.74 58.54 -133.48
N GLY A 375 -97.70 59.18 -134.15
CA GLY A 375 -98.40 60.33 -133.56
C GLY A 375 -97.42 61.38 -132.97
N GLU A 376 -97.47 61.60 -131.64
CA GLU A 376 -96.53 62.42 -130.86
C GLU A 376 -95.49 61.61 -130.04
N ARG A 377 -95.47 60.28 -130.18
CA ARG A 377 -94.55 59.40 -129.46
C ARG A 377 -93.12 59.55 -130.00
N ILE A 378 -92.20 59.87 -129.10
CA ILE A 378 -90.75 59.81 -129.34
C ILE A 378 -90.28 58.38 -129.09
N LEU A 379 -89.68 57.74 -130.09
CA LEU A 379 -89.14 56.39 -129.95
C LEU A 379 -87.87 56.39 -129.10
N SER A 380 -87.71 55.31 -128.33
CA SER A 380 -86.44 55.04 -127.69
C SER A 380 -85.41 54.55 -128.73
N PRO A 381 -84.10 54.80 -128.55
CA PRO A 381 -83.08 54.36 -129.52
C PRO A 381 -83.11 52.86 -129.82
N ALA A 382 -83.54 52.04 -128.87
CA ALA A 382 -83.65 50.58 -129.06
C ALA A 382 -84.82 50.16 -129.96
N GLU A 383 -85.87 50.97 -130.04
CA GLU A 383 -87.09 50.70 -130.84
C GLU A 383 -87.06 51.44 -132.18
N ASP A 384 -86.19 52.44 -132.34
CA ASP A 384 -86.13 53.32 -133.51
C ASP A 384 -85.50 52.62 -134.73
N PRO A 385 -86.29 52.26 -135.76
CA PRO A 385 -85.78 51.57 -136.94
C PRO A 385 -84.88 52.46 -137.81
N SER A 386 -84.84 53.78 -137.57
CA SER A 386 -83.90 54.68 -138.26
C SER A 386 -82.46 54.45 -137.81
N LEU A 387 -82.23 53.74 -136.71
CA LEU A 387 -80.91 53.35 -136.25
C LEU A 387 -80.44 51.99 -136.79
N ALA A 388 -81.20 51.37 -137.69
CA ALA A 388 -80.75 50.17 -138.38
C ALA A 388 -79.65 50.49 -139.40
N ASP A 389 -78.65 49.62 -139.52
CA ASP A 389 -77.55 49.83 -140.47
C ASP A 389 -78.03 49.76 -141.92
N ILE A 390 -79.09 49.00 -142.20
CA ILE A 390 -79.62 48.85 -143.55
C ILE A 390 -81.10 48.48 -143.59
N ILE A 391 -81.82 49.12 -144.51
CA ILE A 391 -83.19 48.77 -144.88
C ILE A 391 -83.28 48.60 -146.38
N TRP A 392 -83.90 47.51 -146.83
CA TRP A 392 -84.01 47.15 -148.23
C TRP A 392 -85.40 46.61 -148.56
N TRP A 393 -85.92 46.82 -149.76
CA TRP A 393 -87.24 46.32 -150.13
C TRP A 393 -87.35 45.91 -151.60
N LYS A 394 -88.26 44.98 -151.86
CA LYS A 394 -88.68 44.52 -153.19
C LYS A 394 -90.20 44.43 -153.21
N GLY A 395 -90.83 45.42 -153.86
CA GLY A 395 -92.29 45.56 -153.81
C GLY A 395 -92.77 45.93 -152.40
N ASP A 396 -93.59 45.07 -151.80
CA ASP A 396 -94.15 45.20 -150.45
C ASP A 396 -93.32 44.48 -149.36
N LYS A 397 -92.38 43.60 -149.75
CA LYS A 397 -91.48 42.89 -148.84
C LYS A 397 -90.26 43.74 -148.48
N VAL A 398 -89.98 43.86 -147.18
CA VAL A 398 -88.90 44.66 -146.61
C VAL A 398 -87.92 43.79 -145.83
N LEU A 399 -86.64 44.12 -145.89
CA LEU A 399 -85.57 43.65 -145.03
C LEU A 399 -85.11 44.82 -144.17
N ILE A 400 -84.91 44.57 -142.89
CA ILE A 400 -84.23 45.49 -141.99
C ILE A 400 -83.12 44.73 -141.29
N GLY A 401 -81.93 45.31 -141.19
CA GLY A 401 -80.84 44.59 -140.57
C GLY A 401 -79.72 45.41 -140.00
N GLU A 402 -78.99 44.71 -139.14
CA GLU A 402 -77.78 45.16 -138.44
C GLU A 402 -76.56 44.44 -139.02
N VAL A 403 -75.44 45.13 -139.11
CA VAL A 403 -74.20 44.65 -139.71
C VAL A 403 -73.05 44.79 -138.72
N SER A 404 -72.59 43.66 -138.18
CA SER A 404 -71.49 43.61 -137.22
C SER A 404 -70.46 42.55 -137.62
N LEU A 405 -69.17 42.82 -137.44
CA LEU A 405 -68.11 41.82 -137.68
C LEU A 405 -68.34 40.54 -136.87
N LYS A 406 -68.73 40.71 -135.60
CA LYS A 406 -69.12 39.63 -134.69
C LYS A 406 -70.52 39.91 -134.15
N ILE A 407 -71.49 39.09 -134.54
CA ILE A 407 -72.89 39.33 -134.21
C ILE A 407 -73.20 38.82 -132.81
N ASP A 408 -73.65 39.70 -131.92
CA ASP A 408 -74.03 39.32 -130.55
C ASP A 408 -75.55 39.24 -130.35
N ARG A 409 -75.97 38.92 -129.11
CA ARG A 409 -77.39 38.82 -128.77
C ARG A 409 -78.13 40.16 -128.86
N HIS A 410 -77.45 41.28 -128.60
CA HIS A 410 -78.06 42.61 -128.72
C HIS A 410 -78.31 42.98 -130.18
N ASP A 411 -77.41 42.62 -131.09
CA ASP A 411 -77.61 42.84 -132.53
C ASP A 411 -78.88 42.13 -133.03
N VAL A 412 -79.05 40.86 -132.65
CA VAL A 412 -80.23 40.05 -132.98
C VAL A 412 -81.50 40.61 -132.32
N TRP A 413 -81.42 41.01 -131.05
CA TRP A 413 -82.56 41.59 -130.34
C TRP A 413 -83.02 42.91 -130.95
N ARG A 414 -82.09 43.80 -131.35
CA ARG A 414 -82.41 45.11 -131.96
C ARG A 414 -83.18 44.96 -133.27
N VAL A 415 -82.72 44.10 -134.18
CA VAL A 415 -83.41 43.90 -135.45
C VAL A 415 -84.80 43.29 -135.28
N LEU A 416 -85.01 42.49 -134.23
CA LEU A 416 -86.33 41.95 -133.89
C LEU A 416 -87.27 43.05 -133.40
N GLN A 417 -86.80 43.97 -132.54
CA GLN A 417 -87.60 45.11 -132.08
C GLN A 417 -87.99 46.01 -133.25
N TRP A 418 -87.04 46.34 -134.13
CA TRP A 418 -87.30 47.17 -135.29
C TRP A 418 -88.26 46.51 -136.28
N ALA A 419 -88.09 45.22 -136.54
CA ALA A 419 -89.01 44.48 -137.40
C ALA A 419 -90.42 44.42 -136.79
N GLN A 420 -90.55 44.22 -135.48
CA GLN A 420 -91.87 44.20 -134.84
C GLN A 420 -92.58 45.55 -134.97
N LEU A 421 -91.87 46.66 -134.73
CA LEU A 421 -92.47 48.00 -134.87
C LEU A 421 -92.92 48.30 -136.31
N LEU A 422 -92.13 47.89 -137.30
CA LEU A 422 -92.51 48.04 -138.71
C LEU A 422 -93.68 47.12 -139.09
N ARG A 423 -93.77 45.91 -138.53
CA ARG A 423 -94.93 45.01 -138.71
C ARG A 423 -96.20 45.60 -138.12
N ASP A 424 -96.11 46.23 -136.95
CA ASP A 424 -97.24 46.94 -136.34
C ASP A 424 -97.70 48.11 -137.24
N ALA A 425 -96.80 48.64 -138.08
CA ALA A 425 -97.09 49.66 -139.11
C ALA A 425 -97.75 49.08 -140.38
N GLY A 426 -97.98 47.77 -140.41
CA GLY A 426 -98.48 47.05 -141.57
C GLY A 426 -97.41 46.76 -142.63
N VAL A 427 -96.12 46.92 -142.32
CA VAL A 427 -95.03 46.60 -143.24
C VAL A 427 -94.65 45.13 -143.14
N ASP A 428 -94.62 44.44 -144.28
CA ASP A 428 -94.17 43.06 -144.36
C ASP A 428 -92.64 42.99 -144.32
N VAL A 429 -92.09 42.99 -143.11
CA VAL A 429 -90.65 43.05 -142.87
C VAL A 429 -90.07 41.75 -142.32
N THR A 430 -88.91 41.40 -142.87
CA THR A 430 -88.06 40.31 -142.42
C THR A 430 -86.82 40.90 -141.73
N PRO A 431 -86.60 40.61 -140.43
CA PRO A 431 -85.37 41.02 -139.76
C PRO A 431 -84.20 40.20 -140.28
N PHE A 432 -83.04 40.83 -140.45
CA PHE A 432 -81.82 40.12 -140.76
C PHE A 432 -80.58 40.69 -140.07
N VAL A 433 -79.53 39.88 -139.95
CA VAL A 433 -78.22 40.32 -139.44
C VAL A 433 -77.11 39.89 -140.39
N ALA A 434 -76.02 40.65 -140.47
CA ALA A 434 -74.88 40.30 -141.31
C ALA A 434 -73.53 40.45 -140.60
N GLY A 435 -72.65 39.47 -140.79
CA GLY A 435 -71.39 39.39 -140.07
C GLY A 435 -70.45 38.30 -140.56
N THR A 436 -69.26 38.21 -139.99
CA THR A 436 -68.29 37.15 -140.35
C THR A 436 -68.35 35.96 -139.40
N GLU A 437 -68.69 36.20 -138.14
CA GLU A 437 -68.91 35.15 -137.14
C GLU A 437 -69.94 35.58 -136.08
N TRP A 438 -70.49 34.60 -135.37
CA TRP A 438 -71.32 34.86 -134.21
C TRP A 438 -70.41 35.13 -133.01
N ALA A 439 -70.67 36.20 -132.26
CA ALA A 439 -69.94 36.51 -131.04
C ALA A 439 -70.15 35.44 -129.98
N THR A 440 -71.35 34.85 -129.91
CA THR A 440 -71.65 33.71 -129.03
C THR A 440 -72.65 32.72 -129.69
N PRO A 441 -72.63 31.43 -129.31
CA PRO A 441 -73.60 30.44 -129.79
C PRO A 441 -75.05 30.80 -129.47
N GLU A 442 -75.30 31.49 -128.35
CA GLU A 442 -76.65 31.91 -127.95
C GLU A 442 -77.22 32.99 -128.87
N ALA A 443 -76.37 33.83 -129.49
CA ALA A 443 -76.81 34.79 -130.48
C ALA A 443 -77.31 34.08 -131.76
N GLN A 444 -76.57 33.06 -132.21
CA GLN A 444 -76.98 32.23 -133.33
C GLN A 444 -78.30 31.51 -133.05
N GLN A 445 -78.43 30.92 -131.85
CA GLN A 445 -79.65 30.25 -131.43
C GLN A 445 -80.84 31.22 -131.37
N MET A 446 -80.66 32.42 -130.79
CA MET A 446 -81.69 33.44 -130.71
C MET A 446 -82.18 33.90 -132.09
N ALA A 447 -81.26 34.07 -133.06
CA ALA A 447 -81.62 34.44 -134.42
C ALA A 447 -82.48 33.34 -135.09
N GLN A 448 -82.09 32.07 -134.91
CA GLN A 448 -82.81 30.92 -135.47
C GLN A 448 -84.20 30.75 -134.86
N GLU A 449 -84.32 30.85 -133.53
CA GLU A 449 -85.60 30.66 -132.82
C GLU A 449 -86.62 31.75 -133.15
N ASN A 450 -86.16 32.98 -133.46
CA ASN A 450 -87.03 34.12 -133.71
C ASN A 450 -87.19 34.47 -135.19
N GLY A 451 -86.68 33.62 -136.10
CA GLY A 451 -86.82 33.81 -137.54
C GLY A 451 -86.09 35.05 -138.09
N VAL A 452 -84.96 35.41 -137.46
CA VAL A 452 -84.05 36.44 -138.00
C VAL A 452 -83.18 35.78 -139.05
N GLU A 453 -83.23 36.31 -140.25
CA GLU A 453 -82.39 35.83 -141.34
C GLU A 453 -80.96 36.35 -141.18
N TRP A 454 -79.98 35.68 -141.76
CA TRP A 454 -78.59 36.14 -141.69
C TRP A 454 -77.83 36.05 -143.01
N LEU A 455 -76.77 36.84 -143.08
CA LEU A 455 -75.68 36.71 -144.05
C LEU A 455 -74.36 36.55 -143.29
N MET A 456 -73.90 35.30 -143.15
CA MET A 456 -72.68 34.96 -142.40
C MET A 456 -71.56 34.63 -143.36
N ASP A 457 -70.50 35.43 -143.36
CA ASP A 457 -69.35 35.28 -144.25
C ASP A 457 -69.76 34.98 -145.71
N SER A 458 -70.57 35.87 -146.28
CA SER A 458 -71.15 35.75 -147.63
C SER A 458 -72.12 34.56 -147.85
N THR A 459 -72.47 33.82 -146.80
CA THR A 459 -73.40 32.69 -146.85
C THR A 459 -74.79 33.13 -146.39
N PRO A 460 -75.79 33.22 -147.29
CA PRO A 460 -77.13 33.64 -146.94
C PRO A 460 -77.94 32.50 -146.30
N SER A 461 -78.74 32.86 -145.32
CA SER A 461 -79.78 32.03 -144.70
C SER A 461 -80.93 31.70 -145.66
N PRO A 462 -81.74 30.68 -145.36
CA PRO A 462 -82.83 30.24 -146.24
C PRO A 462 -83.86 31.33 -146.59
N GLY A 463 -84.30 32.15 -145.63
CA GLY A 463 -85.26 33.22 -145.88
C GLY A 463 -84.61 34.41 -146.60
N LEU A 464 -83.33 34.68 -146.40
CA LEU A 464 -82.61 35.67 -147.21
C LEU A 464 -82.46 35.20 -148.68
N ILE A 465 -82.24 33.90 -148.92
CA ILE A 465 -82.27 33.31 -150.27
C ILE A 465 -83.67 33.47 -150.90
N ALA A 466 -84.74 33.28 -150.12
CA ALA A 466 -86.10 33.49 -150.59
C ALA A 466 -86.33 34.95 -151.00
N PHE A 467 -85.89 35.92 -150.18
CA PHE A 467 -85.98 37.35 -150.50
C PHE A 467 -85.21 37.70 -151.78
N ARG A 468 -84.03 37.10 -152.00
CA ARG A 468 -83.23 37.29 -153.22
C ARG A 468 -83.96 36.87 -154.49
N ARG A 469 -84.87 35.89 -154.42
CA ARG A 469 -85.61 35.35 -155.58
C ARG A 469 -86.89 36.12 -155.91
N LEU A 470 -87.28 37.11 -155.09
CA LEU A 470 -88.44 37.94 -155.38
C LEU A 470 -88.23 38.76 -156.66
N PRO A 471 -89.25 38.86 -157.53
CA PRO A 471 -89.18 39.63 -158.77
C PRO A 471 -88.97 41.12 -158.48
N ASP A 472 -88.06 41.75 -159.21
CA ASP A 472 -87.75 43.18 -159.05
C ASP A 472 -88.62 44.02 -160.01
N PRO A 473 -89.47 44.94 -159.51
CA PRO A 473 -90.29 45.80 -160.36
C PRO A 473 -89.47 46.65 -161.35
N ALA A 474 -88.16 46.86 -161.13
CA ALA A 474 -87.30 47.58 -162.05
C ALA A 474 -86.88 46.80 -163.32
N THR A 475 -87.17 45.49 -163.40
CA THR A 475 -86.78 44.63 -164.56
C THR A 475 -87.95 44.14 -165.41
N ALA A 476 -89.17 44.65 -165.18
CA ALA A 476 -90.27 44.47 -166.12
C ALA A 476 -90.02 45.36 -167.37
N LEU A 477 -89.50 44.74 -168.43
CA LEU A 477 -89.26 45.34 -169.75
C LEU A 477 -90.47 46.17 -170.24
N GLU A 478 -90.23 47.45 -170.54
CA GLU A 478 -91.17 48.31 -171.27
C GLU A 478 -91.43 47.74 -172.69
N PRO A 479 -92.66 47.89 -173.23
CA PRO A 479 -92.97 47.51 -174.60
C PRO A 479 -92.33 48.51 -175.59
N PRO A 480 -92.03 48.10 -176.84
CA PRO A 480 -91.53 49.02 -177.85
C PRO A 480 -92.62 50.05 -178.24
N PRO A 481 -92.24 51.29 -178.63
CA PRO A 481 -93.19 52.34 -178.94
C PRO A 481 -93.82 52.15 -180.33
N ALA A 482 -95.12 52.40 -180.45
CA ALA A 482 -95.77 52.69 -181.74
C ALA A 482 -97.12 53.43 -181.51
N ASP A 483 -97.19 54.62 -182.14
CA ASP A 483 -98.33 55.41 -182.62
C ASP A 483 -99.75 55.22 -182.06
#